data_AF-A0A962DU91-F1
#
_entry.id   AF-A0A962DU91-F1
#
_cell.length_a   1.000
_cell.length_b   1.000
_cell.length_c   1.000
_cell.angle_alpha   90.00
_cell.angle_beta   90.00
_cell.angle_gamma   90.00
#
_symmetry.space_group_name_H-M   'P 1'
#
loop_
_entity.id
_entity.type
_entity.pdbx_description
1 polymer ?
#
loop_
_entity_poly.entity_id
_entity_poly.type
_entity_poly.pdbx_seq_one_letter_code
_entity_poly.pdbx_strand_id
1 'polypeptide(L)'
;RTRVRTMRYAQWLATAVYLIYIGLAGLSFPVASVGLRETAVIGMTAAISPLLPVLLVIAALAAQFSAAVADTNGCGGLTQEMSRGRIHSRLAYLLLVAMALLLTWSANIYQIISYASRAFALYYALQCALATWTSHRRSGWNWRTMAFLALTVLMLAAAALGVSVE
;
A
#
# COMPACT_ATOMS: atom_id res chain seq x y z
N ARG A 1 -18.47 -15.50 -3.34
CA ARG A 1 -17.29 -16.38 -3.11
C ARG A 1 -16.12 -16.01 -4.04
N THR A 2 -16.36 -15.70 -5.32
CA THR A 2 -15.34 -15.30 -6.30
C THR A 2 -14.45 -14.15 -5.82
N ARG A 3 -15.03 -13.02 -5.35
CA ARG A 3 -14.27 -11.85 -4.85
C ARG A 3 -13.24 -12.17 -3.74
N VAL A 4 -13.60 -13.03 -2.80
CA VAL A 4 -12.68 -13.39 -1.68
C VAL A 4 -11.57 -14.29 -2.18
N ARG A 5 -11.90 -15.25 -3.06
CA ARG A 5 -10.93 -16.19 -3.61
C ARG A 5 -9.90 -15.45 -4.49
N THR A 6 -10.36 -14.54 -5.35
CA THR A 6 -9.47 -13.73 -6.20
C THR A 6 -8.56 -12.83 -5.38
N MET A 7 -9.08 -12.14 -4.36
CA MET A 7 -8.27 -11.30 -3.47
C MET A 7 -7.19 -12.10 -2.74
N ARG A 8 -7.51 -13.30 -2.24
CA ARG A 8 -6.51 -14.17 -1.59
C ARG A 8 -5.42 -14.61 -2.55
N TYR A 9 -5.77 -15.00 -3.78
CA TYR A 9 -4.75 -15.36 -4.77
C TYR A 9 -3.87 -14.18 -5.14
N ALA A 10 -4.44 -12.99 -5.33
CA ALA A 10 -3.67 -11.78 -5.61
C ALA A 10 -2.68 -11.47 -4.48
N GLN A 11 -3.10 -11.58 -3.22
CA GLN A 11 -2.23 -11.40 -2.06
C GLN A 11 -1.08 -12.41 -2.04
N TRP A 12 -1.38 -13.71 -2.17
CA TRP A 12 -0.33 -14.74 -2.16
C TRP A 12 0.64 -14.61 -3.33
N LEU A 13 0.15 -14.32 -4.53
CA LEU A 13 0.98 -14.11 -5.71
C LEU A 13 1.90 -12.89 -5.53
N ALA A 14 1.35 -11.76 -5.07
CA ALA A 14 2.14 -10.55 -4.81
C ALA A 14 3.20 -10.81 -3.73
N THR A 15 2.84 -11.47 -2.63
CA THR A 15 3.80 -11.83 -1.57
C THR A 15 4.93 -12.71 -2.12
N ALA A 16 4.61 -13.72 -2.93
CA ALA A 16 5.63 -14.59 -3.54
C ALA A 16 6.57 -13.79 -4.45
N VAL A 17 6.02 -12.92 -5.31
CA VAL A 17 6.81 -12.07 -6.20
C VAL A 17 7.76 -11.17 -5.40
N TYR A 18 7.27 -10.52 -4.34
CA TYR A 18 8.10 -9.66 -3.49
C TYR A 18 9.22 -10.43 -2.78
N LEU A 19 8.91 -11.57 -2.16
CA LEU A 19 9.90 -12.36 -1.42
C LEU A 19 10.97 -12.95 -2.33
N ILE A 20 10.58 -13.46 -3.51
CA ILE A 20 11.52 -13.97 -4.51
C ILE A 20 12.41 -12.83 -5.01
N TYR A 21 11.83 -11.68 -5.36
CA TYR A 21 12.56 -10.54 -5.86
C TYR A 21 13.59 -10.02 -4.84
N ILE A 22 13.17 -9.78 -3.60
CA ILE A 22 14.06 -9.31 -2.53
C ILE A 22 15.14 -10.35 -2.22
N GLY A 23 14.77 -11.64 -2.20
CA GLY A 23 15.74 -12.72 -1.98
C GLY A 23 16.81 -12.78 -3.07
N LEU A 24 16.41 -12.74 -4.34
CA LEU A 24 17.35 -12.71 -5.47
C LEU A 24 18.21 -11.45 -5.47
N ALA A 25 17.62 -10.28 -5.18
CA ALA A 25 18.35 -9.02 -5.09
C ALA A 25 19.40 -9.07 -3.97
N GLY A 26 19.03 -9.58 -2.79
CA GLY A 26 19.94 -9.73 -1.65
C GLY A 26 21.09 -10.72 -1.90
N LEU A 27 20.91 -11.72 -2.75
CA LEU A 27 21.97 -12.65 -3.16
C LEU A 27 22.87 -12.06 -4.26
N SER A 28 22.35 -11.16 -5.09
CA SER A 28 23.04 -10.67 -6.29
C SER A 28 23.86 -9.40 -6.05
N PHE A 29 23.51 -8.61 -5.05
CA PHE A 29 24.13 -7.31 -4.80
C PHE A 29 24.73 -7.22 -3.38
N PRO A 30 26.04 -6.90 -3.25
CA PRO A 30 26.64 -6.60 -1.95
C PRO A 30 25.92 -5.44 -1.27
N VAL A 31 25.70 -5.51 0.04
CA VAL A 31 25.03 -4.44 0.82
C VAL A 31 25.71 -3.08 0.62
N ALA A 32 27.03 -3.07 0.42
CA ALA A 32 27.82 -1.87 0.18
C ALA A 32 27.56 -1.18 -1.18
N SER A 33 26.98 -1.87 -2.16
CA SER A 33 26.63 -1.29 -3.47
C SER A 33 25.18 -0.82 -3.56
N VAL A 34 24.35 -1.09 -2.55
CA VAL A 34 22.97 -0.61 -2.48
C VAL A 34 23.01 0.86 -2.07
N GLY A 35 22.95 1.76 -3.06
CA GLY A 35 22.74 3.18 -2.78
C GLY A 35 21.42 3.37 -2.03
N LEU A 36 21.39 4.28 -1.05
CA LEU A 36 20.21 4.58 -0.23
C LEU A 36 19.04 5.23 -1.01
N ARG A 37 19.16 5.39 -2.33
CA ARG A 37 18.18 6.05 -3.20
C ARG A 37 17.19 5.05 -3.79
N GLU A 38 15.94 5.47 -3.93
CA GLU A 38 14.82 4.69 -4.43
C GLU A 38 15.03 4.22 -5.88
N THR A 39 15.77 5.00 -6.68
CA THR A 39 16.10 4.68 -8.07
C THR A 39 17.39 3.88 -8.22
N ALA A 40 18.12 3.61 -7.12
CA ALA A 40 19.39 2.88 -7.18
C ALA A 40 19.21 1.48 -7.81
N VAL A 41 18.07 0.83 -7.54
CA VAL A 41 17.69 -0.45 -8.13
C VAL A 41 17.75 -0.45 -9.67
N ILE A 42 17.33 0.65 -10.31
CA ILE A 42 17.33 0.77 -11.77
C ILE A 42 18.78 0.77 -12.28
N GLY A 43 19.68 1.49 -11.61
CA GLY A 43 21.11 1.51 -11.96
C GLY A 43 21.81 0.17 -11.68
N MET A 44 21.47 -0.49 -10.57
CA MET A 44 22.09 -1.75 -10.16
C MET A 44 21.80 -2.90 -11.14
N THR A 45 20.61 -2.92 -11.73
CA THR A 45 20.23 -3.96 -12.71
C THR A 45 20.94 -3.83 -14.06
N ALA A 46 21.56 -2.69 -14.35
CA ALA A 46 22.41 -2.54 -15.53
C ALA A 46 23.59 -3.50 -15.54
N ALA A 47 24.10 -3.88 -14.34
CA ALA A 47 25.17 -4.86 -14.20
C ALA A 47 24.74 -6.30 -14.58
N ILE A 48 23.43 -6.58 -14.57
CA ILE A 48 22.87 -7.88 -14.97
C ILE A 48 22.55 -7.87 -16.46
N SER A 49 21.89 -6.82 -16.95
CA SER A 49 21.63 -6.62 -18.38
C SER A 49 21.42 -5.14 -18.70
N PRO A 50 22.08 -4.58 -19.71
CA PRO A 50 21.92 -3.18 -20.12
C PRO A 50 20.47 -2.81 -20.52
N LEU A 51 19.63 -3.78 -20.87
CA LEU A 51 18.23 -3.54 -21.27
C LEU A 51 17.26 -3.49 -20.07
N LEU A 52 17.62 -4.11 -18.94
CA LEU A 52 16.76 -4.17 -17.74
C LEU A 52 16.36 -2.79 -17.20
N PRO A 53 17.27 -1.79 -17.08
CA PRO A 53 16.89 -0.47 -16.59
C PRO A 53 15.74 0.16 -17.37
N VAL A 54 15.77 0.08 -18.70
CA VAL A 54 14.73 0.65 -19.57
C VAL A 54 13.41 -0.09 -19.37
N LEU A 55 13.44 -1.42 -19.33
CA LEU A 55 12.25 -2.23 -19.12
C LEU A 55 11.62 -1.94 -17.75
N LEU A 56 12.43 -1.77 -16.70
CA LEU A 56 11.98 -1.43 -15.35
C LEU A 56 11.33 -0.05 -15.29
N VAL A 57 11.89 0.95 -15.97
CA VAL A 57 11.27 2.29 -16.06
C VAL A 57 9.90 2.21 -16.73
N ILE A 58 9.81 1.53 -17.88
CA ILE A 58 8.53 1.37 -18.60
C ILE A 58 7.51 0.64 -17.73
N ALA A 59 7.92 -0.46 -17.09
CA ALA A 59 7.06 -1.24 -16.20
C ALA A 59 6.60 -0.42 -14.98
N ALA A 60 7.50 0.34 -14.36
CA ALA A 60 7.19 1.20 -13.22
C ALA A 60 6.19 2.29 -13.62
N LEU A 61 6.40 2.96 -14.75
CA LEU A 61 5.46 3.97 -15.26
C LEU A 61 4.08 3.35 -15.52
N ALA A 62 4.02 2.22 -16.22
CA ALA A 62 2.76 1.54 -16.50
C ALA A 62 2.02 1.14 -15.21
N ALA A 63 2.74 0.57 -14.22
CA ALA A 63 2.16 0.19 -12.94
C ALA A 63 1.65 1.40 -12.15
N GLN A 64 2.42 2.49 -12.08
CA GLN A 64 2.05 3.72 -11.37
C GLN A 64 0.83 4.40 -12.00
N PHE A 65 0.79 4.51 -13.34
CA PHE A 65 -0.38 5.06 -14.03
C PHE A 65 -1.63 4.21 -13.83
N SER A 66 -1.50 2.88 -13.90
CA SER A 66 -2.63 1.97 -13.66
C SER A 66 -3.18 2.11 -12.24
N ALA A 67 -2.30 2.16 -11.24
CA ALA A 67 -2.67 2.37 -9.84
C ALA A 67 -3.35 3.74 -9.63
N ALA A 68 -2.76 4.82 -10.17
CA ALA A 68 -3.31 6.17 -10.02
C ALA A 68 -4.72 6.30 -10.63
N VAL A 69 -4.95 5.70 -11.80
CA VAL A 69 -6.29 5.68 -12.44
C VAL A 69 -7.28 4.85 -11.61
N ALA A 70 -6.87 3.68 -11.12
CA ALA A 70 -7.71 2.82 -10.28
C ALA A 70 -8.12 3.53 -8.98
N ASP A 71 -7.17 4.18 -8.31
CA ASP A 71 -7.40 4.89 -7.05
C ASP A 71 -8.27 6.14 -7.27
N THR A 72 -8.05 6.88 -8.36
CA THR A 72 -8.88 8.03 -8.72
C THR A 72 -10.33 7.58 -8.92
N ASN A 73 -10.56 6.58 -9.77
CA ASN A 73 -11.90 6.04 -10.03
C ASN A 73 -12.56 5.48 -8.76
N GLY A 74 -11.78 4.81 -7.91
CA GLY A 74 -12.26 4.29 -6.62
C GLY A 74 -12.68 5.41 -5.67
N CYS A 75 -11.85 6.45 -5.50
CA CYS A 75 -12.13 7.54 -4.57
C CYS A 75 -13.37 8.35 -4.94
N GLY A 76 -13.56 8.68 -6.23
CA GLY A 76 -14.72 9.48 -6.65
C GLY A 76 -16.04 8.80 -6.34
N GLY A 77 -16.18 7.53 -6.78
CA GLY A 77 -17.39 6.74 -6.55
C GLY A 77 -17.67 6.50 -5.07
N LEU A 78 -16.65 6.09 -4.30
CA LEU A 78 -16.79 5.85 -2.87
C LEU A 78 -17.16 7.12 -2.09
N THR A 79 -16.56 8.26 -2.43
CA THR A 79 -16.85 9.53 -1.74
C THR A 79 -18.29 9.98 -2.00
N GLN A 80 -18.78 9.82 -3.23
CA GLN A 80 -20.16 10.14 -3.57
C GLN A 80 -21.15 9.22 -2.85
N GLU A 81 -20.88 7.92 -2.80
CA GLU A 81 -21.74 6.94 -2.13
C GLU A 81 -21.77 7.16 -0.60
N MET A 82 -20.60 7.29 0.03
CA MET A 82 -20.48 7.50 1.48
C MET A 82 -21.03 8.85 1.94
N SER A 83 -20.93 9.89 1.10
CA SER A 83 -21.51 11.20 1.38
C SER A 83 -23.02 11.27 1.09
N ARG A 84 -23.65 10.15 0.67
CA ARG A 84 -25.05 10.09 0.22
C ARG A 84 -25.37 11.15 -0.85
N GLY A 85 -24.43 11.38 -1.76
CA GLY A 85 -24.54 12.36 -2.85
C GLY A 85 -24.24 13.82 -2.49
N ARG A 86 -23.82 14.12 -1.25
CA ARG A 86 -23.44 15.51 -0.87
C ARG A 86 -22.16 15.97 -1.57
N ILE A 87 -21.21 15.06 -1.78
CA ILE A 87 -19.97 15.33 -2.50
C ILE A 87 -20.06 14.63 -3.85
N HIS A 88 -20.13 15.42 -4.93
CA HIS A 88 -20.16 14.88 -6.29
C HIS A 88 -18.77 14.36 -6.69
N SER A 89 -18.73 13.31 -7.53
CA SER A 89 -17.47 12.71 -8.00
C SER A 89 -16.48 13.74 -8.58
N ARG A 90 -16.97 14.78 -9.27
CA ARG A 90 -16.12 15.86 -9.81
C ARG A 90 -15.37 16.62 -8.72
N LEU A 91 -16.05 16.94 -7.62
CA LEU A 91 -15.42 17.62 -6.48
C LEU A 91 -14.45 16.69 -5.77
N ALA A 92 -14.79 15.40 -5.63
CA ALA A 92 -13.88 14.40 -5.07
C ALA A 92 -12.59 14.27 -5.90
N TYR A 93 -12.68 14.25 -7.23
CA TYR A 93 -11.50 14.23 -8.11
C TYR A 93 -10.66 15.50 -7.98
N LEU A 94 -11.30 16.68 -7.94
CA LEU A 94 -10.59 17.94 -7.74
C LEU A 94 -9.85 17.98 -6.41
N LEU A 95 -10.50 17.56 -5.33
CA LEU A 95 -9.89 17.50 -4.00
C LEU A 95 -8.74 16.49 -3.95
N LEU A 96 -8.89 15.32 -4.59
CA LEU A 96 -7.85 14.30 -4.67
C LEU A 96 -6.62 14.84 -5.41
N VAL A 97 -6.81 15.47 -6.58
CA VAL A 97 -5.70 16.04 -7.36
C VAL A 97 -5.03 17.19 -6.60
N ALA A 98 -5.82 18.08 -5.99
CA ALA A 98 -5.27 19.18 -5.19
C ALA A 98 -4.43 18.65 -4.02
N MET A 99 -4.92 17.65 -3.29
CA MET A 99 -4.17 17.03 -2.19
C MET A 99 -2.90 16.32 -2.69
N ALA A 100 -2.97 15.61 -3.82
CA ALA A 100 -1.82 14.95 -4.41
C ALA A 100 -0.73 15.95 -4.82
N LEU A 101 -1.11 17.07 -5.44
CA LEU A 101 -0.18 18.15 -5.80
C LEU A 101 0.45 18.79 -4.57
N LEU A 102 -0.36 19.12 -3.55
CA LEU A 102 0.13 19.69 -2.29
C LEU A 102 1.13 18.76 -1.60
N LEU A 103 0.82 17.47 -1.48
CA LEU A 103 1.72 16.48 -0.87
C LEU A 103 3.00 16.30 -1.67
N THR A 104 2.91 16.22 -3.00
CA THR A 104 4.08 16.07 -3.87
C THR A 104 5.02 17.28 -3.79
N TRP A 105 4.49 18.48 -3.54
CA TRP A 105 5.29 19.69 -3.43
C TRP A 105 5.84 19.96 -2.02
N SER A 106 5.21 19.40 -0.99
CA SER A 106 5.53 19.70 0.42
C SER A 106 6.28 18.59 1.15
N ALA A 107 6.26 17.36 0.63
CA ALA A 107 6.84 16.19 1.29
C ALA A 107 7.75 15.39 0.35
N ASN A 108 8.84 14.84 0.90
CA ASN A 108 9.68 13.90 0.17
C ASN A 108 8.98 12.54 0.03
N ILE A 109 9.42 11.73 -0.93
CA ILE A 109 8.79 10.43 -1.23
C ILE A 109 8.74 9.50 -0.01
N TYR A 110 9.78 9.47 0.84
CA TYR A 110 9.77 8.69 2.09
C TYR A 110 8.67 9.12 3.07
N GLN A 111 8.42 10.44 3.17
CA GLN A 111 7.36 10.99 4.00
C GLN A 111 5.98 10.68 3.41
N ILE A 112 5.82 10.82 2.09
CA ILE A 112 4.57 10.46 1.39
C ILE A 112 4.23 8.99 1.63
N ILE A 113 5.21 8.09 1.48
CA ILE A 113 5.05 6.65 1.75
C ILE A 113 4.70 6.41 3.23
N SER A 114 5.35 7.10 4.17
CA SER A 114 5.04 6.96 5.60
C SER A 114 3.61 7.41 5.93
N TYR A 115 3.17 8.58 5.43
CA TYR A 115 1.80 9.06 5.63
C TYR A 115 0.76 8.10 5.04
N ALA A 116 0.98 7.63 3.81
CA ALA A 116 0.11 6.64 3.18
C ALA A 116 0.07 5.33 3.97
N SER A 117 1.22 4.81 4.38
CA SER A 117 1.33 3.57 5.17
C SER A 117 0.58 3.67 6.50
N ARG A 118 0.72 4.79 7.23
CA ARG A 118 0.00 5.04 8.49
C ARG A 118 -1.51 5.13 8.27
N ALA A 119 -1.95 5.79 7.20
CA ALA A 119 -3.37 5.85 6.84
C ALA A 119 -3.94 4.45 6.53
N PHE A 120 -3.23 3.63 5.75
CA PHE A 120 -3.62 2.24 5.50
C PHE A 120 -3.61 1.38 6.77
N ALA A 121 -2.63 1.56 7.66
CA ALA A 121 -2.56 0.86 8.93
C ALA A 121 -3.76 1.20 9.83
N LEU A 122 -4.16 2.48 9.92
CA LEU A 122 -5.40 2.87 10.63
C LEU A 122 -6.64 2.25 10.00
N TYR A 123 -6.72 2.24 8.68
CA TYR A 123 -7.84 1.63 7.97
C TYR A 123 -7.94 0.12 8.26
N TYR A 124 -6.82 -0.60 8.25
CA TYR A 124 -6.80 -2.02 8.62
C TYR A 124 -7.06 -2.25 10.11
N ALA A 125 -6.59 -1.37 10.99
CA ALA A 125 -6.95 -1.42 12.41
C ALA A 125 -8.47 -1.35 12.62
N LEU A 126 -9.15 -0.43 11.92
CA LEU A 126 -10.61 -0.32 11.98
C LEU A 126 -11.29 -1.60 11.47
N GLN A 127 -10.81 -2.18 10.37
CA GLN A 127 -11.36 -3.45 9.86
C GLN A 127 -11.17 -4.61 10.84
N CYS A 128 -9.99 -4.72 11.45
CA CYS A 128 -9.71 -5.74 12.47
C CYS A 128 -10.53 -5.50 13.75
N ALA A 129 -10.76 -4.26 14.14
CA ALA A 129 -11.61 -3.91 15.29
C ALA A 129 -13.06 -4.34 15.03
N LEU A 130 -13.60 -4.05 13.85
CA LEU A 130 -14.94 -4.49 13.45
C LEU A 130 -15.03 -6.03 13.39
N ALA A 131 -14.00 -6.70 12.88
CA ALA A 131 -13.94 -8.17 12.89
C ALA A 131 -13.90 -8.74 14.32
N THR A 132 -13.17 -8.10 15.22
CA THR A 132 -13.10 -8.45 16.65
C THR A 132 -14.49 -8.30 17.28
N TRP A 133 -15.13 -7.16 17.10
CA TRP A 133 -16.45 -6.86 17.68
C TRP A 133 -17.53 -7.83 17.18
N THR A 134 -17.57 -8.06 15.86
CA THR A 134 -18.54 -8.98 15.26
C THR A 134 -18.30 -10.43 15.64
N SER A 135 -17.04 -10.86 15.75
CA SER A 135 -16.69 -12.21 16.24
C SER A 135 -17.04 -12.39 17.71
N HIS A 136 -16.75 -11.39 18.55
CA HIS A 136 -17.04 -11.43 19.98
C HIS A 136 -18.55 -11.54 20.24
N ARG A 137 -19.36 -10.75 19.54
CA ARG A 137 -20.82 -10.79 19.65
C ARG A 137 -21.45 -12.13 19.26
N ARG A 138 -20.85 -12.86 18.31
CA ARG A 138 -21.40 -14.14 17.83
C ARG A 138 -20.92 -15.35 18.61
N SER A 139 -19.69 -15.32 19.09
CA SER A 139 -18.98 -16.52 19.54
C SER A 139 -18.24 -16.34 20.87
N GLY A 140 -18.35 -15.18 21.52
CA GLY A 140 -17.64 -14.87 22.75
C GLY A 140 -16.13 -14.68 22.55
N TRP A 141 -15.36 -14.87 23.61
CA TRP A 141 -13.89 -14.79 23.59
C TRP A 141 -13.28 -16.10 23.09
N ASN A 142 -13.20 -16.24 21.78
CA ASN A 142 -12.54 -17.38 21.12
C ASN A 142 -11.18 -16.98 20.55
N TRP A 143 -10.35 -17.97 20.20
CA TRP A 143 -9.04 -17.76 19.56
C TRP A 143 -9.09 -16.79 18.38
N ARG A 144 -10.12 -16.90 17.52
CA ARG A 144 -10.32 -15.99 16.37
C ARG A 144 -10.51 -14.53 16.80
N THR A 145 -11.25 -14.30 17.88
CA THR A 145 -11.47 -12.96 18.43
C THR A 145 -10.19 -12.39 19.00
N MET A 146 -9.40 -13.22 19.71
CA MET A 146 -8.08 -12.82 20.19
C MET A 146 -7.13 -12.51 19.04
N ALA A 147 -7.14 -13.30 17.96
CA ALA A 147 -6.32 -13.05 16.79
C ALA A 147 -6.67 -11.72 16.10
N PHE A 148 -7.96 -11.41 15.92
CA PHE A 148 -8.38 -10.12 15.37
C PHE A 148 -8.05 -8.95 16.29
N LEU A 149 -8.16 -9.13 17.61
CA LEU A 149 -7.78 -8.11 18.59
C LEU A 149 -6.28 -7.83 18.51
N ALA A 150 -5.45 -8.88 18.48
CA ALA A 150 -4.00 -8.75 18.34
C ALA A 150 -3.63 -8.02 17.05
N LEU A 151 -4.27 -8.34 15.92
CA LEU A 151 -4.07 -7.62 14.66
C LEU A 151 -4.49 -6.15 14.74
N THR A 152 -5.59 -5.86 15.45
CA THR A 152 -6.05 -4.47 15.68
C THR A 152 -4.98 -3.68 16.42
N VAL A 153 -4.47 -4.22 17.53
CA VAL A 153 -3.42 -3.58 18.33
C VAL A 153 -2.15 -3.39 17.52
N LEU A 154 -1.75 -4.40 16.74
CA LEU A 154 -0.56 -4.32 15.89
C LEU A 154 -0.70 -3.23 14.81
N MET A 155 -1.86 -3.10 14.18
CA MET A 155 -2.10 -2.07 13.18
C MET A 155 -2.17 -0.67 13.78
N LEU A 156 -2.73 -0.51 15.00
CA LEU A 156 -2.68 0.74 15.74
C LEU A 156 -1.25 1.12 16.12
N ALA A 157 -0.45 0.15 16.57
CA ALA A 157 0.96 0.35 16.87
C ALA A 157 1.72 0.77 15.60
N ALA A 158 1.49 0.12 14.46
CA ALA A 158 2.09 0.51 13.19
C ALA A 158 1.70 1.94 12.75
N ALA A 159 0.45 2.35 12.99
CA ALA A 159 0.00 3.71 12.68
C ALA A 159 0.60 4.78 13.61
N ALA A 160 0.78 4.46 14.90
CA ALA A 160 1.28 5.40 15.91
C ALA A 160 2.81 5.49 15.92
N LEU A 161 3.49 4.34 15.82
CA LEU A 161 4.95 4.20 15.91
C LEU A 161 5.62 4.17 14.53
N GLY A 162 4.86 4.24 13.44
CA GLY A 162 5.40 4.28 12.09
C GLY A 162 6.18 5.57 11.87
N VAL A 163 7.49 5.52 12.09
CA VAL A 163 8.42 6.62 11.80
C VAL A 163 8.76 6.59 10.30
N SER A 164 8.90 7.76 9.68
CA SER A 164 9.52 7.86 8.36
C SER A 164 10.98 7.45 8.48
N VAL A 165 11.39 6.41 7.75
CA VAL A 165 12.82 6.09 7.59
C VAL A 165 13.43 7.27 6.83
N GLU A 166 14.32 8.01 7.51
CA GLU A 166 15.19 9.02 6.90
C GLU A 166 16.20 8.38 5.95
#